data_AF-A0A660QUI0-F1
#
_entry.id   AF-A0A660QUI0-F1
#
_cell.length_a   1.000
_cell.length_b   1.000
_cell.length_c   1.000
_cell.angle_alpha   90.00
_cell.angle_beta   90.00
_cell.angle_gamma   90.00
#
_symmetry.space_group_name_H-M   'P 1'
#
loop_
_entity.id
_entity.type
_entity.pdbx_description
1 polymer ?
#
loop_
_entity_poly.entity_id
_entity_poly.type
_entity_poly.pdbx_seq_one_letter_code
_entity_poly.pdbx_strand_id
1 'polypeptide(L)'
;TLFAPFSEISGIWTSDDVFKMERLPQSVLIVGGGVIGVEFATFFSAVGVKVTLVELMDHILPTEDEDAAQVIFKALKKKGVSIFQRSKVTSVEPVENGFKSIIETDTEKLQTTTEKVIVAVGRKPNVPDDIKELKLEMNRGIKTTSSMQTSLENVYAIGDVRGEIMLAHVAMYEGIVAAECIAGEESKMDYSAVPSVIFSSPEIASVGLKQKDADPDKVTVSQFPVSANGRARTMNERDGFVKVVADKNSGKVLGITIVSPNATDMIMEGVIAVKYGLTTRQLEEAIHPHPTLTETILGALEGVYGKAIHI
;
A
#
# COMPACT_ATOMS: atom_id res chain seq x y z
N THR A 1 -18.35 8.51 -12.69
CA THR A 1 -18.75 7.93 -11.38
C THR A 1 -18.73 6.43 -11.52
N LEU A 2 -17.64 5.76 -11.11
CA LEU A 2 -17.49 4.33 -11.43
C LEU A 2 -18.24 3.39 -10.47
N PHE A 3 -18.84 3.88 -9.38
CA PHE A 3 -19.71 3.04 -8.53
C PHE A 3 -20.82 3.89 -7.90
N ALA A 4 -22.01 3.90 -8.52
CA ALA A 4 -23.24 4.32 -7.86
C ALA A 4 -23.89 3.11 -7.16
N PRO A 5 -24.69 3.27 -6.08
CA PRO A 5 -25.04 4.49 -5.35
C PRO A 5 -24.75 4.38 -3.84
N PHE A 6 -23.52 4.11 -3.42
CA PHE A 6 -23.24 3.94 -1.97
C PHE A 6 -23.47 5.22 -1.15
N SER A 7 -23.22 6.40 -1.75
CA SER A 7 -23.29 7.69 -1.05
C SER A 7 -24.70 8.12 -0.66
N GLU A 8 -25.73 7.52 -1.25
CA GLU A 8 -27.14 7.85 -0.98
C GLU A 8 -27.79 6.86 0.00
N ILE A 9 -27.10 5.77 0.34
CA ILE A 9 -27.61 4.72 1.22
C ILE A 9 -27.18 5.01 2.65
N SER A 10 -28.16 5.26 3.52
CA SER A 10 -27.91 5.47 4.95
C SER A 10 -27.28 4.24 5.61
N GLY A 11 -26.29 4.46 6.48
CA GLY A 11 -25.67 3.41 7.30
C GLY A 11 -24.52 2.64 6.64
N ILE A 12 -24.16 2.95 5.39
CA ILE A 12 -22.91 2.48 4.77
C ILE A 12 -21.72 3.13 5.49
N TRP A 13 -20.70 2.33 5.79
CA TRP A 13 -19.50 2.78 6.47
C TRP A 13 -18.41 3.20 5.48
N THR A 14 -17.67 4.23 5.86
CA THR A 14 -16.36 4.57 5.32
C THR A 14 -15.27 4.14 6.32
N SER A 15 -14.00 4.44 6.02
CA SER A 15 -12.91 4.22 6.98
C SER A 15 -13.13 4.93 8.31
N ASP A 16 -13.78 6.11 8.30
CA ASP A 16 -13.96 6.93 9.50
C ASP A 16 -14.98 6.33 10.46
N ASP A 17 -15.96 5.60 9.93
CA ASP A 17 -17.05 5.01 10.72
C ASP A 17 -16.58 3.75 11.47
N VAL A 18 -15.60 3.02 10.91
CA VAL A 18 -15.02 1.83 11.54
C VAL A 18 -14.42 2.17 12.90
N PHE A 19 -13.76 3.33 13.04
CA PHE A 19 -13.16 3.76 14.31
C PHE A 19 -14.17 4.32 15.32
N LYS A 20 -15.44 4.49 14.93
CA LYS A 20 -16.53 4.98 15.78
C LYS A 20 -17.47 3.86 16.23
N MET A 21 -17.21 2.61 15.84
CA MET A 21 -18.08 1.49 16.17
C MET A 21 -18.10 1.21 17.67
N GLU A 22 -19.30 1.03 18.23
CA GLU A 22 -19.48 0.69 19.66
C GLU A 22 -19.39 -0.82 19.91
N ARG A 23 -19.65 -1.62 18.88
CA ARG A 23 -19.54 -3.08 18.92
C ARG A 23 -19.06 -3.64 17.57
N LEU A 24 -18.44 -4.82 17.63
CA LEU A 24 -18.09 -5.56 16.42
C LEU A 24 -19.35 -6.02 15.67
N PRO A 25 -19.43 -5.82 14.34
CA PRO A 25 -20.47 -6.43 13.52
C PRO A 25 -20.23 -7.94 13.39
N GLN A 26 -21.28 -8.73 13.19
CA GLN A 26 -21.16 -10.16 12.92
C GLN A 26 -20.55 -10.44 11.54
N SER A 27 -20.80 -9.55 10.57
CA SER A 27 -20.27 -9.67 9.22
C SER A 27 -20.10 -8.32 8.52
N VAL A 28 -19.08 -8.22 7.68
CA VAL A 28 -18.79 -7.04 6.87
C VAL A 28 -18.59 -7.41 5.41
N LEU A 29 -19.14 -6.59 4.52
CA LEU A 29 -18.75 -6.53 3.11
C LEU A 29 -17.82 -5.33 2.92
N ILE A 30 -16.61 -5.53 2.44
CA ILE A 30 -15.65 -4.49 2.12
C ILE A 30 -15.60 -4.35 0.59
N VAL A 31 -15.90 -3.15 0.09
CA VAL A 31 -15.88 -2.81 -1.32
C VAL A 31 -14.60 -2.03 -1.62
N GLY A 32 -13.70 -2.62 -2.39
CA GLY A 32 -12.35 -2.11 -2.66
C GLY A 32 -11.30 -2.92 -1.88
N GLY A 33 -10.42 -3.60 -2.63
CA GLY A 33 -9.28 -4.38 -2.15
C GLY A 33 -7.95 -3.65 -2.27
N GLY A 34 -7.95 -2.31 -2.22
CA GLY A 34 -6.74 -1.50 -1.99
C GLY A 34 -6.25 -1.58 -0.54
N VAL A 35 -5.25 -0.76 -0.20
CA VAL A 35 -4.58 -0.73 1.12
C VAL A 35 -5.58 -0.75 2.29
N ILE A 36 -6.47 0.25 2.34
CA ILE A 36 -7.47 0.40 3.42
C ILE A 36 -8.38 -0.84 3.54
N GLY A 37 -8.86 -1.36 2.40
CA GLY A 37 -9.75 -2.51 2.40
C GLY A 37 -9.07 -3.78 2.90
N VAL A 38 -7.80 -3.98 2.54
CA VAL A 38 -6.99 -5.13 2.99
C VAL A 38 -6.63 -5.02 4.46
N GLU A 39 -6.31 -3.83 4.97
CA GLU A 39 -6.07 -3.60 6.39
C GLU A 39 -7.31 -3.89 7.22
N PHE A 40 -8.49 -3.40 6.80
CA PHE A 40 -9.74 -3.73 7.48
C PHE A 40 -10.11 -5.21 7.36
N ALA A 41 -9.88 -5.85 6.22
CA ALA A 41 -10.08 -7.30 6.09
C ALA A 41 -9.16 -8.09 7.06
N THR A 42 -7.91 -7.64 7.21
CA THR A 42 -6.95 -8.21 8.16
C THR A 42 -7.44 -8.02 9.60
N PHE A 43 -7.84 -6.80 9.97
CA PHE A 43 -8.33 -6.48 11.30
C PHE A 43 -9.60 -7.27 11.65
N PHE A 44 -10.66 -7.18 10.84
CA PHE A 44 -11.95 -7.81 11.11
C PHE A 44 -11.84 -9.33 11.18
N SER A 45 -11.07 -9.96 10.28
CA SER A 45 -10.87 -11.41 10.33
C SER A 45 -10.09 -11.85 11.57
N ALA A 46 -9.11 -11.05 12.03
CA ALA A 46 -8.36 -11.34 13.25
C ALA A 46 -9.22 -11.29 14.52
N VAL A 47 -10.25 -10.44 14.56
CA VAL A 47 -11.19 -10.34 15.69
C VAL A 47 -12.47 -11.19 15.49
N GLY A 48 -12.47 -12.12 14.54
CA GLY A 48 -13.53 -13.12 14.36
C GLY A 48 -14.76 -12.66 13.59
N VAL A 49 -14.74 -11.50 12.95
CA VAL A 49 -15.84 -11.01 12.11
C VAL A 49 -15.81 -11.71 10.75
N LYS A 50 -16.97 -12.12 10.24
CA LYS A 50 -17.07 -12.71 8.89
C LYS A 50 -16.86 -11.63 7.83
N VAL A 51 -15.77 -11.73 7.07
CA VAL A 51 -15.40 -10.74 6.05
C VAL A 51 -15.67 -11.26 4.64
N THR A 52 -16.32 -10.42 3.83
CA THR A 52 -16.33 -10.51 2.37
C THR A 52 -15.59 -9.31 1.80
N LEU A 53 -14.60 -9.50 0.94
CA LEU A 53 -13.84 -8.46 0.27
C LEU A 53 -14.07 -8.57 -1.24
N VAL A 54 -14.44 -7.46 -1.88
CA VAL A 54 -14.68 -7.38 -3.33
C VAL A 54 -13.74 -6.35 -3.95
N GLU A 55 -12.99 -6.77 -4.96
CA GLU A 55 -12.08 -5.94 -5.74
C GLU A 55 -12.42 -6.03 -7.23
N LEU A 56 -12.54 -4.87 -7.87
CA LEU A 56 -12.84 -4.75 -9.29
C LEU A 56 -11.66 -5.20 -10.15
N MET A 57 -10.44 -4.90 -9.72
CA MET A 57 -9.21 -5.21 -10.43
C MET A 57 -8.88 -6.71 -10.40
N ASP A 58 -7.89 -7.11 -11.19
CA ASP A 58 -7.43 -8.50 -11.32
C ASP A 58 -7.02 -9.14 -10.01
N HIS A 59 -6.46 -8.36 -9.08
CA HIS A 59 -6.06 -8.81 -7.77
C HIS A 59 -6.22 -7.71 -6.71
N ILE A 60 -6.21 -8.12 -5.43
CA ILE A 60 -6.13 -7.16 -4.31
C ILE A 60 -4.78 -6.48 -4.33
N LEU A 61 -4.67 -5.29 -3.76
CA LEU A 61 -3.46 -4.46 -3.79
C LEU A 61 -2.93 -4.29 -5.22
N PRO A 62 -3.74 -3.79 -6.18
CA PRO A 62 -3.35 -3.67 -7.59
C PRO A 62 -2.14 -2.76 -7.82
N THR A 63 -1.79 -1.93 -6.84
CA THR A 63 -0.62 -1.05 -6.86
C THR A 63 0.68 -1.76 -6.45
N GLU A 64 0.63 -2.94 -5.83
CA GLU A 64 1.81 -3.74 -5.46
C GLU A 64 2.17 -4.74 -6.57
N ASP A 65 3.34 -5.40 -6.43
CA ASP A 65 3.67 -6.56 -7.25
C ASP A 65 2.70 -7.72 -6.96
N GLU A 66 2.36 -8.50 -7.99
CA GLU A 66 1.37 -9.60 -7.89
C GLU A 66 1.79 -10.67 -6.88
N ASP A 67 3.09 -10.98 -6.79
CA ASP A 67 3.62 -11.93 -5.82
C ASP A 67 3.42 -11.48 -4.37
N ALA A 68 3.58 -10.19 -4.08
CA ALA A 68 3.34 -9.60 -2.77
C ALA A 68 1.84 -9.63 -2.42
N ALA A 69 0.98 -9.20 -3.36
CA ALA A 69 -0.47 -9.29 -3.21
C ALA A 69 -0.94 -10.73 -2.96
N GLN A 70 -0.31 -11.71 -3.61
CA GLN A 70 -0.69 -13.11 -3.50
C GLN A 70 -0.35 -13.75 -2.14
N VAL A 71 0.70 -13.27 -1.47
CA VAL A 71 0.99 -13.68 -0.07
C VAL A 71 -0.18 -13.26 0.83
N ILE A 72 -0.64 -12.02 0.70
CA ILE A 72 -1.74 -11.48 1.52
C ILE A 72 -3.07 -12.14 1.17
N PHE A 73 -3.33 -12.39 -0.11
CA PHE A 73 -4.51 -13.12 -0.56
C PHE A 73 -4.60 -14.48 0.13
N LYS A 74 -3.51 -15.26 0.11
CA LYS A 74 -3.45 -16.58 0.77
C LYS A 74 -3.62 -16.46 2.29
N ALA A 75 -2.98 -15.47 2.92
CA ALA A 75 -3.08 -15.23 4.36
C ALA A 75 -4.53 -14.91 4.78
N LEU A 76 -5.21 -14.01 4.07
CA LEU A 76 -6.61 -13.66 4.33
C LEU A 76 -7.55 -14.83 4.07
N LYS A 77 -7.35 -15.61 2.99
CA LYS A 77 -8.14 -16.82 2.72
C LYS A 77 -7.99 -17.86 3.83
N LYS A 78 -6.77 -18.05 4.35
CA LYS A 78 -6.50 -18.94 5.50
C LYS A 78 -7.22 -18.47 6.77
N LYS A 79 -7.43 -17.16 6.94
CA LYS A 79 -8.25 -16.55 8.01
C LYS A 79 -9.76 -16.58 7.72
N GLY A 80 -10.21 -17.22 6.64
CA GLY A 80 -11.63 -17.40 6.33
C GLY A 80 -12.28 -16.21 5.60
N VAL A 81 -11.51 -15.24 5.12
CA VAL A 81 -12.04 -14.12 4.33
C VAL A 81 -12.53 -14.62 2.98
N SER A 82 -13.75 -14.27 2.60
CA SER A 82 -14.25 -14.48 1.23
C SER A 82 -13.75 -13.35 0.34
N ILE A 83 -12.92 -13.64 -0.65
CA ILE A 83 -12.33 -12.62 -1.54
C ILE A 83 -12.84 -12.86 -2.97
N PHE A 84 -13.38 -11.82 -3.58
CA PHE A 84 -13.83 -11.78 -4.96
C PHE A 84 -13.01 -10.73 -5.72
N GLN A 85 -12.10 -11.18 -6.58
CA GLN A 85 -11.33 -10.34 -7.52
C GLN A 85 -12.07 -10.29 -8.86
N ARG A 86 -11.75 -9.34 -9.74
CA ARG A 86 -12.48 -9.12 -11.01
C ARG A 86 -14.00 -9.02 -10.81
N SER A 87 -14.40 -8.43 -9.70
CA SER A 87 -15.79 -8.47 -9.24
C SER A 87 -16.23 -7.10 -8.78
N LYS A 88 -17.48 -6.74 -9.06
CA LYS A 88 -18.05 -5.45 -8.66
C LYS A 88 -19.33 -5.63 -7.86
N VAL A 89 -19.52 -4.77 -6.87
CA VAL A 89 -20.81 -4.66 -6.18
C VAL A 89 -21.72 -3.77 -7.03
N THR A 90 -22.89 -4.30 -7.43
CA THR A 90 -23.82 -3.63 -8.35
C THR A 90 -25.09 -3.13 -7.70
N SER A 91 -25.44 -3.67 -6.53
CA SER A 91 -26.56 -3.21 -5.71
C SER A 91 -26.24 -3.42 -4.24
N VAL A 92 -26.70 -2.49 -3.42
CA VAL A 92 -26.75 -2.59 -1.96
C VAL A 92 -28.08 -2.04 -1.50
N GLU A 93 -28.85 -2.84 -0.78
CA GLU A 93 -30.17 -2.49 -0.28
C GLU A 93 -30.22 -2.73 1.23
N PRO A 94 -30.66 -1.74 2.04
CA PRO A 94 -30.87 -1.95 3.46
C PRO A 94 -32.00 -2.97 3.69
N VAL A 95 -31.79 -3.88 4.63
CA VAL A 95 -32.77 -4.86 5.10
C VAL A 95 -32.86 -4.79 6.63
N GLU A 96 -33.84 -5.47 7.23
CA GLU A 96 -34.14 -5.37 8.68
C GLU A 96 -32.89 -5.50 9.58
N ASN A 97 -31.95 -6.39 9.23
CA ASN A 97 -30.72 -6.64 10.00
C ASN A 97 -29.44 -6.52 9.14
N GLY A 98 -29.32 -5.44 8.35
CA GLY A 98 -28.09 -5.13 7.63
C GLY A 98 -28.33 -4.75 6.18
N PHE A 99 -27.52 -5.29 5.28
CA PHE A 99 -27.51 -4.95 3.87
C PHE A 99 -27.49 -6.19 2.99
N LYS A 100 -28.40 -6.23 2.02
CA LYS A 100 -28.40 -7.20 0.93
C LYS A 100 -27.61 -6.61 -0.23
N SER A 101 -26.58 -7.32 -0.69
CA SER A 101 -25.69 -6.86 -1.76
C SER A 101 -25.63 -7.85 -2.91
N ILE A 102 -25.50 -7.33 -4.14
CA ILE A 102 -25.27 -8.14 -5.35
C ILE A 102 -23.83 -7.94 -5.83
N ILE A 103 -23.07 -9.02 -5.86
CA ILE A 103 -21.71 -9.08 -6.40
C ILE A 103 -21.79 -9.67 -7.80
N GLU A 104 -21.42 -8.90 -8.81
CA GLU A 104 -21.25 -9.36 -10.19
C GLU A 104 -19.81 -9.80 -10.37
N THR A 105 -19.62 -11.09 -10.64
CA THR A 105 -18.36 -11.73 -11.04
C THR A 105 -18.35 -11.90 -12.57
N ASP A 106 -17.24 -12.37 -13.13
CA ASP A 106 -17.15 -12.69 -14.57
C ASP A 106 -18.16 -13.76 -15.03
N THR A 107 -18.58 -14.66 -14.14
CA THR A 107 -19.41 -15.82 -14.49
C THR A 107 -20.84 -15.72 -14.00
N GLU A 108 -21.09 -15.02 -12.90
CA GLU A 108 -22.39 -15.01 -12.24
C GLU A 108 -22.62 -13.79 -11.34
N LYS A 109 -23.88 -13.63 -10.93
CA LYS A 109 -24.29 -12.66 -9.91
C LYS A 109 -24.57 -13.39 -8.60
N LEU A 110 -23.81 -13.06 -7.58
CA LEU A 110 -23.94 -13.62 -6.24
C LEU A 110 -24.68 -12.65 -5.34
N GLN A 111 -25.59 -13.17 -4.53
CA GLN A 111 -26.26 -12.41 -3.49
C GLN A 111 -25.62 -12.70 -2.15
N THR A 112 -25.31 -11.66 -1.37
CA THR A 112 -24.82 -11.79 0.01
C THR A 112 -25.58 -10.85 0.94
N THR A 113 -25.70 -11.22 2.21
CA THR A 113 -26.25 -10.35 3.26
C THR A 113 -25.19 -10.18 4.34
N THR A 114 -24.85 -8.93 4.66
CA THR A 114 -23.90 -8.59 5.72
C THR A 114 -24.48 -7.55 6.66
N GLU A 115 -24.03 -7.53 7.92
CA GLU A 115 -24.51 -6.56 8.90
C GLU A 115 -24.06 -5.14 8.55
N LYS A 116 -22.83 -5.01 8.04
CA LYS A 116 -22.25 -3.74 7.58
C LYS A 116 -21.65 -3.86 6.19
N VAL A 117 -21.57 -2.73 5.51
CA VAL A 117 -20.86 -2.55 4.24
C VAL A 117 -19.89 -1.40 4.44
N ILE A 118 -18.62 -1.61 4.08
CA ILE A 118 -17.54 -0.63 4.16
C ILE A 118 -17.09 -0.31 2.73
N VAL A 119 -17.08 0.97 2.38
CA VAL A 119 -16.58 1.43 1.08
C VAL A 119 -15.15 1.95 1.24
N ALA A 120 -14.21 1.24 0.62
CA ALA A 120 -12.76 1.48 0.67
C ALA A 120 -12.15 1.55 -0.74
N VAL A 121 -12.84 2.23 -1.67
CA VAL A 121 -12.46 2.32 -3.10
C VAL A 121 -11.44 3.42 -3.44
N GLY A 122 -10.77 3.96 -2.41
CA GLY A 122 -9.76 5.00 -2.54
C GLY A 122 -10.18 6.35 -1.98
N ARG A 123 -9.29 7.33 -2.15
CA ARG A 123 -9.43 8.70 -1.64
C ARG A 123 -9.40 9.69 -2.79
N LYS A 124 -9.98 10.86 -2.57
CA LYS A 124 -9.94 12.01 -3.49
C LYS A 124 -9.48 13.26 -2.73
N PRO A 125 -8.77 14.18 -3.40
CA PRO A 125 -8.48 15.49 -2.81
C PRO A 125 -9.77 16.18 -2.34
N ASN A 126 -9.72 16.72 -1.13
CA ASN A 126 -10.80 17.54 -0.58
C ASN A 126 -10.43 19.01 -0.72
N VAL A 127 -10.91 19.64 -1.79
CA VAL A 127 -10.71 21.08 -2.06
C VAL A 127 -12.03 21.80 -1.81
N PRO A 128 -12.13 22.66 -0.78
CA PRO A 128 -13.34 23.43 -0.51
C PRO A 128 -13.64 24.46 -1.61
N ASP A 129 -14.88 24.92 -1.71
CA ASP A 129 -15.33 25.74 -2.84
C ASP A 129 -14.68 27.14 -2.88
N ASP A 130 -14.43 27.74 -1.72
CA ASP A 130 -13.69 29.01 -1.59
C ASP A 130 -12.24 28.90 -2.12
N ILE A 131 -11.58 27.75 -1.95
CA ILE A 131 -10.27 27.50 -2.55
C ILE A 131 -10.37 27.32 -4.08
N LYS A 132 -11.46 26.72 -4.59
CA LYS A 132 -11.68 26.60 -6.04
C LYS A 132 -11.86 27.97 -6.70
N GLU A 133 -12.43 28.94 -5.99
CA GLU A 133 -12.59 30.31 -6.49
C GLU A 133 -11.25 31.02 -6.77
N LEU A 134 -10.15 30.57 -6.15
CA LEU A 134 -8.79 31.06 -6.42
C LEU A 134 -8.26 30.66 -7.81
N LYS A 135 -8.95 29.75 -8.52
CA LYS A 135 -8.60 29.29 -9.87
C LYS A 135 -7.15 28.79 -10.00
N LEU A 136 -6.67 28.10 -8.96
CA LEU A 136 -5.38 27.41 -8.99
C LEU A 136 -5.34 26.40 -10.15
N GLU A 137 -4.17 26.18 -10.73
CA GLU A 137 -4.00 25.08 -11.67
C GLU A 137 -4.29 23.73 -10.99
N MET A 138 -5.13 22.93 -11.64
CA MET A 138 -5.56 21.63 -11.13
C MET A 138 -5.09 20.52 -12.08
N ASN A 139 -4.81 19.34 -11.51
CA ASN A 139 -4.76 18.06 -12.21
C ASN A 139 -5.74 17.10 -11.50
N ARG A 140 -5.25 16.00 -10.90
CA ARG A 140 -6.03 15.18 -9.97
C ARG A 140 -6.37 15.93 -8.68
N GLY A 141 -5.47 16.81 -8.23
CA GLY A 141 -5.63 17.78 -7.14
C GLY A 141 -4.96 19.10 -7.49
N ILE A 142 -4.63 19.93 -6.49
CA ILE A 142 -3.93 21.22 -6.71
C ILE A 142 -2.52 20.92 -7.26
N LYS A 143 -2.20 21.48 -8.43
CA LYS A 143 -0.90 21.31 -9.07
C LYS A 143 0.12 22.22 -8.41
N THR A 144 1.33 21.69 -8.21
CA THR A 144 2.47 22.46 -7.68
C THR A 144 3.75 22.17 -8.44
N THR A 145 4.75 23.03 -8.26
CA THR A 145 6.15 22.77 -8.61
C THR A 145 6.80 21.79 -7.61
N SER A 146 8.08 21.44 -7.81
CA SER A 146 8.87 20.67 -6.83
C SER A 146 9.16 21.42 -5.53
N SER A 147 8.99 22.75 -5.50
CA SER A 147 9.08 23.58 -4.29
C SER A 147 7.73 23.74 -3.57
N MET A 148 6.73 22.92 -3.93
CA MET A 148 5.35 22.94 -3.40
C MET A 148 4.55 24.22 -3.72
N GLN A 149 5.07 25.09 -4.58
CA GLN A 149 4.39 26.33 -4.97
C GLN A 149 3.30 26.04 -6.01
N THR A 150 2.13 26.66 -5.84
CA THR A 150 1.01 26.58 -6.77
C THR A 150 1.20 27.53 -7.97
N SER A 151 0.16 27.69 -8.80
CA SER A 151 0.15 28.70 -9.87
C SER A 151 0.06 30.15 -9.38
N LEU A 152 -0.23 30.37 -8.09
CA LEU A 152 -0.23 31.70 -7.48
C LEU A 152 1.06 31.93 -6.68
N GLU A 153 1.58 33.15 -6.78
CA GLU A 153 2.73 33.56 -5.99
C GLU A 153 2.41 33.50 -4.49
N ASN A 154 3.37 33.01 -3.69
CA ASN A 154 3.25 32.88 -2.23
C ASN A 154 2.12 31.95 -1.74
N VAL A 155 1.52 31.15 -2.62
CA VAL A 155 0.53 30.12 -2.25
C VAL A 155 1.13 28.74 -2.52
N TYR A 156 1.11 27.90 -1.48
CA TYR A 156 1.66 26.55 -1.49
C TYR A 156 0.55 25.53 -1.19
N ALA A 157 0.72 24.29 -1.66
CA ALA A 157 -0.17 23.18 -1.34
C ALA A 157 0.68 21.94 -1.03
N ILE A 158 0.23 21.10 -0.09
CA ILE A 158 0.94 19.89 0.37
C ILE A 158 -0.04 18.75 0.66
N GLY A 159 0.45 17.52 0.62
CA GLY A 159 -0.27 16.32 0.98
C GLY A 159 -1.45 15.99 0.07
N ASP A 160 -2.45 15.32 0.64
CA ASP A 160 -3.57 14.71 -0.09
C ASP A 160 -4.34 15.68 -1.02
N VAL A 161 -4.31 16.99 -0.76
CA VAL A 161 -4.96 18.00 -1.61
C VAL A 161 -4.34 18.08 -3.01
N ARG A 162 -3.08 17.67 -3.16
CA ARG A 162 -2.37 17.58 -4.45
C ARG A 162 -2.77 16.35 -5.26
N GLY A 163 -3.26 15.30 -4.59
CA GLY A 163 -3.74 14.08 -5.23
C GLY A 163 -2.65 13.23 -5.91
N GLU A 164 -1.37 13.51 -5.63
CA GLU A 164 -0.23 12.74 -6.15
C GLU A 164 0.03 11.48 -5.30
N ILE A 165 0.71 11.64 -4.16
CA ILE A 165 0.98 10.55 -3.21
C ILE A 165 0.28 10.87 -1.88
N MET A 166 -0.79 10.13 -1.59
CA MET A 166 -1.64 10.36 -0.41
C MET A 166 -1.15 9.55 0.79
N LEU A 167 0.02 9.90 1.31
CA LEU A 167 0.67 9.28 2.46
C LEU A 167 1.03 10.33 3.51
N ALA A 168 0.83 10.02 4.79
CA ALA A 168 1.02 10.97 5.87
C ALA A 168 2.46 11.51 5.95
N HIS A 169 3.47 10.64 5.87
CA HIS A 169 4.88 11.03 5.88
C HIS A 169 5.31 11.83 4.65
N VAL A 170 4.64 11.64 3.51
CA VAL A 170 4.85 12.48 2.33
C VAL A 170 4.30 13.88 2.57
N ALA A 171 3.06 14.00 3.06
CA ALA A 171 2.46 15.29 3.39
C ALA A 171 3.28 16.07 4.43
N MET A 172 3.80 15.38 5.46
CA MET A 172 4.67 15.98 6.48
C MET A 172 5.95 16.55 5.85
N TYR A 173 6.61 15.79 4.99
CA TYR A 173 7.87 16.22 4.37
C TYR A 173 7.65 17.30 3.31
N GLU A 174 6.56 17.23 2.53
CA GLU A 174 6.15 18.32 1.64
C GLU A 174 5.93 19.63 2.41
N GLY A 175 5.37 19.56 3.62
CA GLY A 175 5.25 20.71 4.52
C GLY A 175 6.58 21.34 4.91
N ILE A 176 7.61 20.52 5.15
CA ILE A 176 8.98 20.99 5.42
C ILE A 176 9.54 21.71 4.19
N VAL A 177 9.45 21.10 3.01
CA VAL A 177 9.91 21.71 1.74
C VAL A 177 9.23 23.05 1.48
N ALA A 178 7.90 23.12 1.67
CA ALA A 178 7.15 24.36 1.50
C ALA A 178 7.62 25.44 2.50
N ALA A 179 7.83 25.08 3.77
CA ALA A 179 8.28 26.02 4.80
C ALA A 179 9.71 26.56 4.51
N GLU A 180 10.62 25.70 4.08
CA GLU A 180 11.97 26.09 3.65
C GLU A 180 11.92 27.08 2.47
N CYS A 181 11.10 26.79 1.46
CA CYS A 181 10.92 27.68 0.31
C CYS A 181 10.32 29.03 0.70
N ILE A 182 9.35 29.05 1.62
CA ILE A 182 8.76 30.28 2.18
C ILE A 182 9.82 31.11 2.93
N ALA A 183 10.76 30.45 3.62
CA ALA A 183 11.87 31.09 4.32
C ALA A 183 12.96 31.63 3.36
N GLY A 184 12.87 31.35 2.06
CA GLY A 184 13.85 31.75 1.06
C GLY A 184 15.00 30.76 0.86
N GLU A 185 14.91 29.57 1.45
CA GLU A 185 15.89 28.49 1.26
C GLU A 185 15.62 27.73 -0.05
N GLU A 186 16.68 27.20 -0.68
CA GLU A 186 16.51 26.33 -1.84
C GLU A 186 16.17 24.91 -1.40
N SER A 187 14.89 24.54 -1.51
CA SER A 187 14.41 23.18 -1.21
C SER A 187 13.53 22.62 -2.33
N LYS A 188 13.63 21.32 -2.56
CA LYS A 188 12.89 20.60 -3.60
C LYS A 188 12.49 19.22 -3.09
N MET A 189 11.25 18.85 -3.38
CA MET A 189 10.75 17.53 -3.09
C MET A 189 11.36 16.49 -4.03
N ASP A 190 11.82 15.38 -3.44
CA ASP A 190 12.35 14.22 -4.14
C ASP A 190 11.56 12.99 -3.70
N TYR A 191 10.77 12.46 -4.63
CA TYR A 191 9.87 11.34 -4.41
C TYR A 191 10.51 9.97 -4.71
N SER A 192 11.79 9.92 -5.12
CA SER A 192 12.44 8.68 -5.57
C SER A 192 12.45 7.57 -4.51
N ALA A 193 12.52 7.94 -3.23
CA ALA A 193 12.66 7.02 -2.10
C ALA A 193 11.48 7.11 -1.11
N VAL A 194 10.26 7.36 -1.59
CA VAL A 194 9.06 7.34 -0.73
C VAL A 194 8.71 5.89 -0.38
N PRO A 195 8.73 5.49 0.90
CA PRO A 195 8.25 4.18 1.30
C PRO A 195 6.72 4.13 1.26
N SER A 196 6.18 3.00 0.83
CA SER A 196 4.78 2.61 0.93
C SER A 196 4.66 1.42 1.88
N VAL A 197 3.72 1.48 2.82
CA VAL A 197 3.53 0.44 3.84
C VAL A 197 2.06 0.03 3.91
N ILE A 198 1.82 -1.26 4.16
CA ILE A 198 0.48 -1.85 4.29
C ILE A 198 0.49 -2.72 5.55
N PHE A 199 -0.36 -2.37 6.52
CA PHE A 199 -0.45 -3.02 7.82
C PHE A 199 -1.34 -4.28 7.79
N SER A 200 -1.09 -5.15 6.82
CA SER A 200 -1.65 -6.51 6.76
C SER A 200 -0.85 -7.48 7.64
N SER A 201 -1.21 -8.77 7.62
CA SER A 201 -0.49 -9.82 8.35
C SER A 201 -0.24 -11.01 7.40
N PRO A 202 0.99 -11.20 6.88
CA PRO A 202 2.20 -10.38 7.13
C PRO A 202 2.09 -8.96 6.57
N GLU A 203 2.99 -8.06 6.98
CA GLU A 203 3.06 -6.68 6.48
C GLU A 203 3.63 -6.65 5.06
N ILE A 204 3.32 -5.61 4.30
CA ILE A 204 4.03 -5.27 3.06
C ILE A 204 4.68 -3.90 3.25
N ALA A 205 5.92 -3.76 2.83
CA ALA A 205 6.58 -2.47 2.66
C ALA A 205 7.36 -2.44 1.35
N SER A 206 7.32 -1.34 0.63
CA SER A 206 8.06 -1.17 -0.63
C SER A 206 8.60 0.24 -0.77
N VAL A 207 9.70 0.39 -1.51
CA VAL A 207 10.30 1.69 -1.86
C VAL A 207 10.95 1.59 -3.24
N GLY A 208 10.88 2.69 -4.00
CA GLY A 208 11.47 2.77 -5.33
C GLY A 208 10.73 1.92 -6.36
N LEU A 209 11.48 1.37 -7.31
CA LEU A 209 10.97 0.62 -8.45
C LEU A 209 10.47 -0.77 -8.04
N LYS A 210 9.20 -1.05 -8.30
CA LYS A 210 8.61 -2.40 -8.18
C LYS A 210 8.97 -3.24 -9.40
N GLN A 211 8.97 -4.57 -9.26
CA GLN A 211 9.37 -5.46 -10.35
C GLN A 211 8.44 -5.31 -11.56
N LYS A 212 7.12 -5.20 -11.34
CA LYS A 212 6.13 -5.09 -12.43
C LYS A 212 6.31 -3.84 -13.29
N ASP A 213 6.94 -2.81 -12.75
CA ASP A 213 7.18 -1.52 -13.41
C ASP A 213 8.60 -1.44 -14.01
N ALA A 214 9.42 -2.48 -13.81
CA ALA A 214 10.81 -2.51 -14.24
C ALA A 214 10.98 -3.07 -15.66
N ASP A 215 11.94 -2.52 -16.38
CA ASP A 215 12.41 -3.07 -17.65
C ASP A 215 13.31 -4.28 -17.38
N PRO A 216 12.89 -5.53 -17.68
CA PRO A 216 13.63 -6.73 -17.33
C PRO A 216 14.99 -6.81 -18.04
N ASP A 217 15.20 -6.05 -19.12
CA ASP A 217 16.49 -5.99 -19.81
C ASP A 217 17.50 -5.09 -19.07
N LYS A 218 17.03 -4.17 -18.24
CA LYS A 218 17.87 -3.21 -17.50
C LYS A 218 18.09 -3.56 -16.03
N VAL A 219 17.27 -4.44 -15.46
CA VAL A 219 17.33 -4.75 -14.02
C VAL A 219 17.65 -6.22 -13.73
N THR A 220 18.37 -6.46 -12.63
CA THR A 220 18.43 -7.77 -11.98
C THR A 220 17.45 -7.77 -10.82
N VAL A 221 16.63 -8.81 -10.73
CA VAL A 221 15.70 -9.01 -9.61
C VAL A 221 16.15 -10.22 -8.83
N SER A 222 16.25 -10.07 -7.51
CA SER A 222 16.59 -11.14 -6.59
C SER A 222 15.57 -11.20 -5.47
N GLN A 223 15.18 -12.42 -5.08
CA GLN A 223 14.19 -12.65 -4.05
C GLN A 223 14.70 -13.69 -3.06
N PHE A 224 14.55 -13.41 -1.77
CA PHE A 224 14.90 -14.31 -0.68
C PHE A 224 13.65 -14.66 0.15
N PRO A 225 13.34 -15.95 0.34
CA PRO A 225 12.13 -16.36 1.06
C PRO A 225 12.29 -16.16 2.57
N VAL A 226 11.26 -15.60 3.22
CA VAL A 226 11.24 -15.45 4.69
C VAL A 226 11.29 -16.81 5.40
N SER A 227 10.80 -17.87 4.76
CA SER A 227 10.81 -19.23 5.30
C SER A 227 12.21 -19.82 5.54
N ALA A 228 13.24 -19.32 4.85
CA ALA A 228 14.63 -19.74 5.03
C ALA A 228 15.30 -19.04 6.23
N ASN A 229 14.74 -17.95 6.74
CA ASN A 229 15.31 -17.18 7.83
C ASN A 229 15.09 -17.85 9.21
N GLY A 230 16.16 -17.96 10.00
CA GLY A 230 16.13 -18.57 11.34
C GLY A 230 15.22 -17.83 12.33
N ARG A 231 15.23 -16.49 12.31
CA ARG A 231 14.39 -15.67 13.18
C ARG A 231 12.91 -15.86 12.86
N ALA A 232 12.52 -15.81 11.60
CA ALA A 232 11.17 -16.09 11.12
C ALA A 232 10.64 -17.46 11.61
N ARG A 233 11.51 -18.48 11.60
CA ARG A 233 11.18 -19.81 12.16
C ARG A 233 10.88 -19.79 13.65
N THR A 234 11.62 -18.99 14.43
CA THR A 234 11.41 -18.86 15.89
C THR A 234 10.11 -18.12 16.23
N MET A 235 9.68 -17.21 15.35
CA MET A 235 8.42 -16.47 15.46
C MET A 235 7.21 -17.26 14.96
N ASN A 236 7.44 -18.41 14.31
CA ASN A 236 6.43 -19.16 13.57
C ASN A 236 5.71 -18.32 12.49
N GLU A 237 6.42 -17.35 11.91
CA GLU A 237 5.94 -16.42 10.89
C GLU A 237 6.85 -16.54 9.66
N ARG A 238 6.48 -17.42 8.73
CA ARG A 238 7.36 -17.86 7.63
C ARG A 238 6.87 -17.43 6.24
N ASP A 239 5.72 -16.78 6.19
CA ASP A 239 5.09 -16.36 4.94
C ASP A 239 5.75 -15.08 4.43
N GLY A 240 6.01 -15.04 3.12
CA GLY A 240 6.54 -13.86 2.44
C GLY A 240 7.99 -13.98 1.99
N PHE A 241 8.57 -12.83 1.62
CA PHE A 241 9.88 -12.71 0.98
C PHE A 241 10.42 -11.29 1.10
N VAL A 242 11.72 -11.13 0.88
CA VAL A 242 12.32 -9.84 0.48
C VAL A 242 12.72 -9.92 -0.98
N LYS A 243 12.47 -8.85 -1.73
CA LYS A 243 12.82 -8.71 -3.14
C LYS A 243 13.58 -7.41 -3.37
N VAL A 244 14.68 -7.49 -4.10
CA VAL A 244 15.52 -6.36 -4.50
C VAL A 244 15.49 -6.25 -6.03
N VAL A 245 15.27 -5.03 -6.52
CA VAL A 245 15.42 -4.64 -7.92
C VAL A 245 16.67 -3.78 -8.05
N ALA A 246 17.66 -4.24 -8.80
CA ALA A 246 18.94 -3.56 -8.97
C ALA A 246 19.22 -3.26 -10.44
N ASP A 247 19.88 -2.14 -10.72
CA ASP A 247 20.36 -1.80 -12.06
C ASP A 247 21.46 -2.80 -12.50
N LYS A 248 21.33 -3.39 -13.69
CA LYS A 248 22.28 -4.44 -14.17
C LYS A 248 23.71 -3.94 -14.32
N ASN A 249 23.90 -2.67 -14.68
CA ASN A 249 25.20 -2.14 -15.06
C ASN A 249 25.96 -1.61 -13.84
N SER A 250 25.28 -0.83 -13.01
CA SER A 250 25.87 -0.15 -11.86
C SER A 250 25.70 -0.91 -10.55
N GLY A 251 24.77 -1.87 -10.48
CA GLY A 251 24.42 -2.57 -9.24
C GLY A 251 23.67 -1.70 -8.23
N LYS A 252 23.24 -0.49 -8.62
CA LYS A 252 22.46 0.40 -7.74
C LYS A 252 21.12 -0.23 -7.39
N VAL A 253 20.70 -0.09 -6.13
CA VAL A 253 19.36 -0.47 -5.68
C VAL A 253 18.36 0.51 -6.28
N LEU A 254 17.45 0.01 -7.10
CA LEU A 254 16.37 0.78 -7.71
C LEU A 254 15.07 0.66 -6.92
N GLY A 255 14.88 -0.47 -6.22
CA GLY A 255 13.75 -0.66 -5.31
C GLY A 255 13.88 -1.91 -4.47
N ILE A 256 13.13 -1.93 -3.37
CA ILE A 256 13.02 -3.07 -2.47
C ILE A 256 11.54 -3.26 -2.12
N THR A 257 11.09 -4.51 -2.13
CA THR A 257 9.77 -4.94 -1.65
C THR A 257 9.97 -6.00 -0.57
N ILE A 258 9.37 -5.80 0.60
CA ILE A 258 9.42 -6.68 1.75
C ILE A 258 8.00 -7.12 2.06
N VAL A 259 7.80 -8.44 2.15
CA VAL A 259 6.58 -9.06 2.67
C VAL A 259 7.00 -9.96 3.81
N SER A 260 6.80 -9.51 5.05
CA SER A 260 7.27 -10.21 6.25
C SER A 260 6.61 -9.62 7.50
N PRO A 261 6.75 -10.26 8.68
CA PRO A 261 6.60 -9.53 9.93
C PRO A 261 7.58 -8.35 9.97
N ASN A 262 7.19 -7.21 10.57
CA ASN A 262 8.04 -6.03 10.70
C ASN A 262 8.58 -5.46 9.39
N ALA A 263 7.93 -5.74 8.25
CA ALA A 263 8.32 -5.18 6.96
C ALA A 263 8.35 -3.64 7.00
N THR A 264 7.41 -3.04 7.74
CA THR A 264 7.25 -1.59 7.87
C THR A 264 8.41 -0.92 8.59
N ASP A 265 9.10 -1.62 9.50
CA ASP A 265 10.32 -1.14 10.15
C ASP A 265 11.55 -1.39 9.27
N MET A 266 11.62 -2.58 8.68
CA MET A 266 12.78 -3.05 7.90
C MET A 266 13.01 -2.24 6.62
N ILE A 267 11.96 -1.66 6.04
CA ILE A 267 12.03 -0.95 4.76
C ILE A 267 12.97 0.26 4.76
N MET A 268 13.29 0.81 5.94
CA MET A 268 14.17 1.99 6.01
C MET A 268 15.57 1.75 5.46
N GLU A 269 16.08 0.52 5.49
CA GLU A 269 17.34 0.18 4.81
C GLU A 269 17.22 0.43 3.30
N GLY A 270 16.11 0.00 2.69
CA GLY A 270 15.80 0.25 1.29
C GLY A 270 15.59 1.74 0.98
N VAL A 271 14.96 2.48 1.88
CA VAL A 271 14.77 3.94 1.72
C VAL A 271 16.12 4.64 1.63
N ILE A 272 17.06 4.33 2.54
CA ILE A 272 18.42 4.89 2.52
C ILE A 272 19.14 4.47 1.22
N ALA A 273 19.04 3.19 0.85
CA ALA A 273 19.69 2.67 -0.35
C ALA A 273 19.24 3.39 -1.62
N VAL A 274 17.93 3.53 -1.84
CA VAL A 274 17.36 4.20 -3.01
C VAL A 274 17.68 5.70 -2.97
N LYS A 275 17.48 6.35 -1.82
CA LYS A 275 17.69 7.81 -1.66
C LYS A 275 19.11 8.24 -2.00
N TYR A 276 20.11 7.47 -1.58
CA TYR A 276 21.52 7.80 -1.77
C TYR A 276 22.17 7.02 -2.93
N GLY A 277 21.38 6.24 -3.68
CA GLY A 277 21.85 5.48 -4.83
C GLY A 277 22.95 4.47 -4.49
N LEU A 278 22.81 3.80 -3.33
CA LEU A 278 23.73 2.76 -2.89
C LEU A 278 23.64 1.54 -3.80
N THR A 279 24.77 0.84 -3.93
CA THR A 279 24.84 -0.44 -4.65
C THR A 279 24.49 -1.61 -3.73
N THR A 280 24.02 -2.71 -4.30
CA THR A 280 23.73 -3.94 -3.56
C THR A 280 24.96 -4.45 -2.82
N ARG A 281 26.15 -4.31 -3.41
CA ARG A 281 27.42 -4.67 -2.80
C ARG A 281 27.77 -3.83 -1.57
N GLN A 282 27.50 -2.52 -1.59
CA GLN A 282 27.73 -1.66 -0.42
C GLN A 282 26.85 -2.06 0.76
N LEU A 283 25.64 -2.57 0.51
CA LEU A 283 24.75 -3.08 1.54
C LEU A 283 25.17 -4.48 2.02
N GLU A 284 25.61 -5.36 1.11
CA GLU A 284 26.14 -6.70 1.44
C GLU A 284 27.36 -6.61 2.36
N GLU A 285 28.20 -5.59 2.19
CA GLU A 285 29.38 -5.36 3.04
C GLU A 285 29.02 -4.91 4.48
N ALA A 286 27.76 -4.55 4.74
CA ALA A 286 27.28 -4.22 6.08
C ALA A 286 27.00 -5.48 6.91
N ILE A 287 27.48 -5.50 8.16
CA ILE A 287 27.25 -6.62 9.08
C ILE A 287 25.80 -6.57 9.56
N HIS A 288 24.98 -7.50 9.07
CA HIS A 288 23.62 -7.69 9.53
C HIS A 288 23.61 -8.49 10.86
N PRO A 289 22.84 -8.06 11.87
CA PRO A 289 22.77 -8.77 13.15
C PRO A 289 22.10 -10.14 12.98
N HIS A 290 22.58 -11.15 13.71
CA HIS A 290 22.02 -12.51 13.71
C HIS A 290 21.55 -12.94 15.11
N PRO A 291 20.38 -13.59 15.26
CA PRO A 291 19.35 -13.80 14.24
C PRO A 291 18.35 -12.64 14.18
N THR A 292 18.12 -12.05 13.00
CA THR A 292 17.08 -11.04 12.76
C THR A 292 16.34 -11.27 11.44
N LEU A 293 15.21 -10.57 11.25
CA LEU A 293 14.52 -10.58 9.96
C LEU A 293 15.27 -9.77 8.89
N THR A 294 16.09 -8.78 9.27
CA THR A 294 16.89 -7.99 8.32
C THR A 294 17.89 -8.84 7.54
N GLU A 295 18.30 -10.01 8.04
CA GLU A 295 19.10 -10.98 7.26
C GLU A 295 18.40 -11.47 5.98
N THR A 296 17.07 -11.35 5.88
CA THR A 296 16.35 -11.63 4.62
C THR A 296 16.66 -10.59 3.53
N ILE A 297 16.96 -9.34 3.92
CA ILE A 297 17.44 -8.30 3.00
C ILE A 297 18.82 -8.68 2.50
N LEU A 298 19.74 -9.06 3.40
CA LEU A 298 21.07 -9.56 3.03
C LEU A 298 20.99 -10.73 2.04
N GLY A 299 20.15 -11.74 2.32
CA GLY A 299 19.97 -12.87 1.41
C GLY A 299 19.45 -12.47 0.02
N ALA A 300 18.58 -11.46 -0.05
CA ALA A 300 18.10 -10.92 -1.33
C ALA A 300 19.20 -10.13 -2.06
N LEU A 301 20.02 -9.36 -1.34
CA LEU A 301 21.17 -8.63 -1.88
C LEU A 301 22.21 -9.59 -2.48
N GLU A 302 22.62 -10.63 -1.74
CA GLU A 302 23.55 -11.67 -2.20
C GLU A 302 23.03 -12.41 -3.44
N GLY A 303 21.71 -12.64 -3.49
CA GLY A 303 21.05 -13.30 -4.61
C GLY A 303 21.14 -12.53 -5.94
N VAL A 304 21.36 -11.21 -5.91
CA VAL A 304 21.60 -10.40 -7.13
C VAL A 304 22.83 -10.91 -7.90
N TYR A 305 23.79 -11.50 -7.19
CA TYR A 305 25.01 -12.08 -7.76
C TYR A 305 24.99 -13.62 -7.79
N GLY A 306 23.85 -14.24 -7.46
CA GLY A 306 23.73 -15.70 -7.35
C GLY A 306 24.52 -16.30 -6.19
N LYS A 307 24.72 -15.55 -5.10
CA LYS A 307 25.57 -15.92 -3.96
C LYS A 307 24.84 -16.04 -2.62
N ALA A 308 23.51 -16.10 -2.63
CA ALA A 308 22.72 -16.23 -1.40
C ALA A 308 23.16 -17.47 -0.61
N ILE A 309 23.62 -17.27 0.63
CA ILE A 309 24.26 -18.34 1.43
C ILE A 309 23.23 -19.26 2.09
N HIS A 310 22.09 -18.70 2.52
CA HIS A 310 21.17 -19.33 3.47
C HIS A 310 19.81 -19.70 2.88
N ILE A 311 19.77 -20.20 1.62
CA ILE A 311 18.53 -20.58 0.93
C ILE A 311 18.12 -22.04 1.16
#